data_AF-A0A2T4V4I1-F1
#
_entry.id   AF-A0A2T4V4I1-F1
#
_cell.length_a   1.000
_cell.length_b   1.000
_cell.length_c   1.000
_cell.angle_alpha   90.00
_cell.angle_beta   90.00
_cell.angle_gamma   90.00
#
_symmetry.space_group_name_H-M   'P 1'
#
loop_
_entity.id
_entity.type
_entity.pdbx_description
1 polymer ?
#
loop_
_entity_poly.entity_id
_entity_poly.type
_entity_poly.pdbx_seq_one_letter_code
_entity_poly.pdbx_strand_id
1 'polypeptide(L)' 'MLLELTALEARELKEVLDSSLRELLDEIAHADHRAYREMLQARYDRLEQLSHKLQASVESEQVYA' A
#
# COMPACT_ATOMS: atom_id res chain seq x y z
N MET A 1 -3.62 14.35 -15.09
CA MET A 1 -4.23 15.02 -13.93
C MET A 1 -3.47 14.51 -12.71
N LEU A 2 -2.82 15.39 -11.95
CA LEU A 2 -2.23 15.02 -10.66
C LEU A 2 -3.37 14.98 -9.64
N LEU A 3 -3.46 13.90 -8.88
CA LEU A 3 -4.38 13.81 -7.74
C LEU A 3 -3.65 14.43 -6.55
N GLU A 4 -4.20 15.51 -6.00
CA GLU A 4 -3.76 16.06 -4.71
C GLU A 4 -4.64 15.43 -3.63
N LEU A 5 -4.01 14.80 -2.64
CA LEU A 5 -4.69 14.27 -1.47
C LEU A 5 -4.48 15.25 -0.32
N THR A 6 -5.52 15.52 0.44
CA THR A 6 -5.37 16.16 1.74
C THR A 6 -4.65 15.23 2.71
N ALA A 7 -4.04 15.78 3.76
CA ALA A 7 -3.40 15.00 4.83
C ALA A 7 -4.34 13.95 5.46
N LEU A 8 -5.64 14.22 5.54
CA LEU A 8 -6.63 13.27 6.05
C LEU A 8 -6.84 12.12 5.04
N GLU A 9 -7.10 12.43 3.78
CA GLU A 9 -7.29 11.42 2.73
C GLU A 9 -6.03 10.56 2.53
N ALA A 10 -4.85 11.16 2.66
CA ALA A 10 -3.59 10.43 2.57
C ALA A 10 -3.40 9.45 3.75
N ARG A 11 -3.83 9.81 4.97
CA ARG A 11 -3.83 8.91 6.13
C ARG A 11 -4.84 7.78 5.97
N GLU A 12 -6.06 8.09 5.57
CA GLU A 12 -7.10 7.08 5.33
C GLU A 12 -6.67 6.09 4.25
N LEU A 13 -6.10 6.59 3.14
CA LEU A 13 -5.57 5.75 2.08
C LEU A 13 -4.42 4.86 2.57
N LYS A 14 -3.55 5.38 3.45
CA LYS A 14 -2.46 4.60 4.05
C LYS A 14 -2.98 3.46 4.90
N GLU A 15 -4.00 3.71 5.73
CA GLU A 15 -4.62 2.69 6.57
C GLU A 15 -5.26 1.58 5.73
N VAL A 16 -6.01 1.93 4.70
CA VAL A 16 -6.62 0.97 3.76
C VAL A 16 -5.54 0.13 3.07
N LEU A 17 -4.49 0.78 2.58
CA LEU A 17 -3.39 0.11 1.90
C LEU A 17 -2.63 -0.85 2.82
N ASP A 18 -2.41 -0.47 4.07
CA ASP A 18 -1.76 -1.33 5.07
C ASP A 18 -2.64 -2.53 5.47
N SER A 19 -3.97 -2.40 5.43
CA SER A 19 -4.87 -3.55 5.59
C SER A 19 -4.75 -4.49 4.40
N SER A 20 -4.84 -3.96 3.18
CA SER A 20 -4.73 -4.76 1.96
C SER A 20 -3.37 -5.48 1.82
N LEU A 21 -2.28 -4.84 2.25
CA LEU A 21 -0.95 -5.48 2.27
C LEU A 21 -0.90 -6.66 3.25
N ARG A 22 -1.54 -6.54 4.42
CA ARG A 22 -1.64 -7.63 5.39
C ARG A 22 -2.49 -8.79 4.86
N GLU A 23 -3.63 -8.49 4.25
CA GLU A 23 -4.48 -9.49 3.60
C GLU A 23 -3.75 -10.23 2.48
N LEU A 24 -2.97 -9.52 1.66
CA LEU A 24 -2.17 -10.16 0.60
C LEU A 24 -1.09 -11.08 1.15
N LEU A 25 -0.43 -10.71 2.25
CA LEU A 25 0.56 -11.59 2.88
C LEU A 25 -0.07 -12.86 3.41
N ASP A 26 -1.25 -12.75 4.02
CA ASP A 26 -2.02 -13.91 4.48
C ASP A 26 -2.40 -14.81 3.31
N GLU A 27 -2.90 -14.22 2.22
CA GLU A 27 -3.29 -14.97 1.02
C GLU A 27 -2.08 -15.64 0.34
N ILE A 28 -0.93 -14.97 0.26
CA ILE A 28 0.33 -15.53 -0.26
C ILE A 28 0.78 -16.73 0.59
N ALA A 29 0.65 -16.64 1.91
CA ALA A 29 1.03 -17.72 2.82
C ALA A 29 0.18 -18.99 2.61
N HIS A 30 -1.10 -18.81 2.26
CA HIS A 30 -2.04 -19.90 2.02
C HIS A 30 -2.17 -20.30 0.54
N ALA A 31 -1.46 -19.63 -0.38
CA ALA A 31 -1.54 -19.92 -1.80
C ALA A 31 -0.73 -21.18 -2.19
N ASP A 32 -1.41 -22.28 -2.51
CA ASP A 32 -0.77 -23.54 -2.92
C ASP A 32 -0.30 -23.56 -4.39
N HIS A 33 -0.92 -22.75 -5.25
CA HIS A 33 -0.57 -22.71 -6.67
C HIS A 33 0.54 -21.68 -6.92
N ARG A 34 1.70 -22.15 -7.43
CA ARG A 34 2.88 -21.30 -7.69
C ARG A 34 2.57 -20.03 -8.49
N ALA A 35 1.90 -20.17 -9.64
CA ALA A 35 1.58 -18.99 -10.47
C ALA A 35 0.61 -18.01 -9.78
N TYR A 36 -0.26 -18.51 -8.89
CA TYR A 36 -1.17 -17.66 -8.13
C TYR A 36 -0.38 -16.88 -7.07
N ARG A 37 0.52 -17.57 -6.37
CA ARG A 37 1.44 -16.94 -5.41
C ARG A 37 2.32 -15.86 -6.06
N GLU A 38 2.87 -16.13 -7.24
CA GLU A 38 3.68 -15.15 -8.00
C GLU A 38 2.85 -13.92 -8.42
N MET A 39 1.59 -14.13 -8.82
CA MET A 39 0.67 -13.02 -9.12
C MET A 39 0.38 -12.16 -7.86
N LEU A 40 0.12 -12.80 -6.72
CA LEU A 40 -0.12 -12.11 -5.46
C LEU A 40 1.12 -11.34 -4.98
N GLN A 41 2.32 -11.92 -5.09
CA GLN A 41 3.59 -11.25 -4.79
C GLN A 41 3.78 -10.01 -5.68
N ALA A 42 3.58 -10.14 -6.99
CA ALA A 42 3.68 -9.01 -7.90
C ALA A 42 2.67 -7.88 -7.60
N ARG A 43 1.51 -8.23 -7.01
CA ARG A 43 0.53 -7.25 -6.53
C ARG A 43 0.99 -6.60 -5.23
N TYR A 44 1.50 -7.40 -4.29
CA TYR A 44 2.06 -6.92 -3.03
C TYR A 44 3.16 -5.88 -3.27
N ASP A 45 4.15 -6.21 -4.11
CA ASP A 45 5.29 -5.32 -4.38
C ASP A 45 4.85 -3.94 -4.93
N ARG A 46 3.83 -3.92 -5.79
CA ARG A 46 3.29 -2.66 -6.34
C ARG A 46 2.61 -1.82 -5.28
N LEU A 47 1.85 -2.46 -4.38
CA LEU A 47 1.15 -1.78 -3.30
C LEU A 47 2.12 -1.32 -2.20
N GLU A 48 3.17 -2.08 -1.92
CA GLU A 48 4.23 -1.70 -0.99
C GLU A 48 4.97 -0.46 -1.49
N GLN A 49 5.32 -0.42 -2.78
CA GLN A 49 5.90 0.78 -3.41
C GLN A 49 4.97 2.00 -3.32
N LEU A 50 3.66 1.79 -3.49
CA LEU A 50 2.67 2.87 -3.31
C LEU A 50 2.64 3.34 -1.85
N SER A 51 2.71 2.42 -0.90
CA SER A 51 2.68 2.70 0.55
C SER A 51 3.87 3.53 0.99
N HIS A 52 5.06 3.22 0.49
CA HIS A 52 6.26 4.01 0.77
C HIS A 52 6.20 5.43 0.19
N LYS A 53 5.66 5.58 -1.04
CA LYS A 53 5.47 6.91 -1.65
C LYS A 53 4.47 7.75 -0.87
N LEU A 54 3.38 7.12 -0.42
CA LEU A 54 2.35 7.78 0.38
C LEU A 54 2.88 8.18 1.76
N GLN A 55 3.66 7.31 2.42
CA GLN A 55 4.31 7.60 3.69
C GLN A 55 5.20 8.85 3.60
N ALA A 56 6.06 8.92 2.57
CA ALA A 56 6.92 10.08 2.36
C ALA A 56 6.12 11.38 2.12
N SER A 57 4.97 11.28 1.45
CA SER A 57 4.07 12.42 1.24
C SER A 57 3.42 12.89 2.55
N VAL A 58 2.92 11.95 3.36
CA VAL A 58 2.27 12.24 4.65
C VAL A 58 3.27 12.82 5.66
N GLU A 59 4.49 12.29 5.72
CA GLU A 59 5.55 12.81 6.58
C GLU A 59 5.98 14.23 6.17
N SER A 60 6.07 14.50 4.87
CA SER A 60 6.40 15.83 4.36
C SER A 60 5.35 16.87 4.77
N GLU A 61 4.06 16.56 4.65
CA GLU A 61 2.99 17.45 5.11
C GLU A 61 3.01 17.70 6.63
N GLN A 62 3.37 16.69 7.43
CA GLN A 62 3.43 16.84 8.90
C GLN A 62 4.60 17.71 9.38
N VAL A 63 5.69 17.81 8.61
CA VAL A 63 6.85 18.66 8.96
C VAL A 63 6.56 20.15 8.71
N TYR A 64 5.58 20.48 7.86
CA TYR A 64 5.22 21.86 7.49
C TYR A 64 3.89 22.36 8.09
N ALA A 65 3.19 21.55 8.90
CA ALA A 65 1.95 21.89 9.60
C ALA A 65 2.20 22.23 11.07
#